data_AF-A0A660QLU7-F1
#
_entry.id   AF-A0A660QLU7-F1
#
_cell.length_a   1.000
_cell.length_b   1.000
_cell.length_c   1.000
_cell.angle_alpha   90.00
_cell.angle_beta   90.00
_cell.angle_gamma   90.00
#
_symmetry.space_group_name_H-M   'P 1'
#
loop_
_entity.id
_entity.type
_entity.pdbx_description
1 polymer ?
#
loop_
_entity_poly.entity_id
_entity_poly.type
_entity_poly.pdbx_seq_one_letter_code
_entity_poly.pdbx_strand_id
1 'polypeptide(L)'
;MFGNTQSIGNDFEGVVYHLLYDRKGGPAPMGPDMFREVLRKYVLSGWKDSVLARYYRLPKKLYSTYIVVPPIPTALAPGIFGASGLEDYYLFVKYEGQLVYKEDIRFRFWGIGDAYIFVNVAGKEVLMSTWQPLHSAYFDWWQSSAGGDRTYILGNQRMVVGDWIELKAGEPVDMKVLFGEWHGGYVSGMLLVEVDGVEYPHGRHNGPLLPIFKTAELSWDSLTEISRFLAEDECSLTNGPVFNDYYSTPALPEVVEAGTPEPGEEPSAPAAAENPVRQWMLVDGRSVEAEFVTEIAGKAILKNTKGKQIRIPMKELSDADRSHILFSFPPSLDINFSKTTKQHKFGDTVNGAPPPVRGQYYTFSTQVKKTSTRPYDFGLTAEFFAVGNEFGGGKRMLLDYRKADFTLTKENDYAFKFSGKPVQLIDYQMNGERKGKKYRGFLVVVKDSRGEVITYETPSENLYRNLDNLRKVKVGWYFDKQCVRCLPTPPKPFDAVGNN
;
A
#
# COMPACT_ATOMS: atom_id res chain seq x y z
N MET A 1 -9.29 1.62 -1.54
CA MET A 1 -10.36 2.21 -0.71
C MET A 1 -11.70 2.22 -1.43
N PHE A 2 -11.78 2.67 -2.69
CA PHE A 2 -13.05 2.74 -3.43
C PHE A 2 -13.25 1.53 -4.37
N GLY A 3 -12.79 0.35 -3.97
CA GLY A 3 -12.80 -0.84 -4.82
C GLY A 3 -11.61 -1.01 -5.77
N ASN A 4 -11.56 -2.19 -6.39
CA ASN A 4 -10.59 -2.68 -7.35
C ASN A 4 -11.07 -2.50 -8.79
N THR A 5 -10.19 -2.78 -9.75
CA THR A 5 -10.49 -2.65 -11.18
C THR A 5 -10.97 -3.97 -11.81
N GLN A 6 -10.96 -5.04 -11.03
CA GLN A 6 -11.38 -6.38 -11.41
C GLN A 6 -12.33 -6.88 -10.33
N SER A 7 -13.41 -7.55 -10.77
CA SER A 7 -14.34 -8.21 -9.88
C SER A 7 -13.78 -9.57 -9.44
N ILE A 8 -14.13 -9.97 -8.22
CA ILE A 8 -13.95 -11.31 -7.67
C ILE A 8 -15.28 -12.08 -7.53
N GLY A 9 -16.39 -11.50 -8.00
CA GLY A 9 -17.70 -12.15 -8.16
C GLY A 9 -18.76 -11.71 -7.14
N ASN A 10 -18.37 -11.28 -5.94
CA ASN A 10 -19.28 -10.84 -4.87
C ASN A 10 -19.14 -9.34 -4.54
N ASP A 11 -18.64 -8.56 -5.49
CA ASP A 11 -18.42 -7.13 -5.33
C ASP A 11 -19.70 -6.32 -5.60
N PHE A 12 -19.72 -5.14 -5.01
CA PHE A 12 -20.54 -4.04 -5.49
C PHE A 12 -19.85 -3.35 -6.66
N GLU A 13 -20.56 -3.18 -7.77
CA GLU A 13 -20.08 -2.47 -8.95
C GLU A 13 -20.27 -0.96 -8.77
N GLY A 14 -19.16 -0.23 -8.71
CA GLY A 14 -19.07 1.21 -8.56
C GLY A 14 -18.92 1.95 -9.89
N VAL A 15 -19.70 3.00 -10.06
CA VAL A 15 -19.61 3.96 -11.16
C VAL A 15 -19.46 5.36 -10.60
N VAL A 16 -18.46 6.10 -11.10
CA VAL A 16 -18.22 7.49 -10.70
C VAL A 16 -18.86 8.45 -11.69
N TYR A 17 -19.61 9.41 -11.17
CA TYR A 17 -20.18 10.53 -11.91
C TYR A 17 -19.53 11.82 -11.48
N HIS A 18 -19.26 12.69 -12.46
CA HIS A 18 -18.70 14.01 -12.22
C HIS A 18 -19.61 15.07 -12.87
N LEU A 19 -20.17 15.96 -12.05
CA LEU A 19 -21.26 16.84 -12.45
C LEU A 19 -20.78 18.19 -13.04
N LEU A 20 -19.53 18.57 -12.80
CA LEU A 20 -18.86 19.67 -13.53
C LEU A 20 -18.65 19.42 -15.02
N TYR A 21 -18.85 18.20 -15.50
CA TYR A 21 -18.60 17.87 -16.89
C TYR A 21 -19.83 17.25 -17.54
N ASP A 22 -20.04 17.54 -18.82
CA ASP A 22 -21.05 16.92 -19.65
C ASP A 22 -20.64 15.49 -20.04
N ARG A 23 -21.54 14.74 -20.66
CA ARG A 23 -21.29 13.36 -21.12
C ARG A 23 -20.11 13.20 -22.10
N LYS A 24 -19.58 14.29 -22.68
CA LYS A 24 -18.41 14.31 -23.58
C LYS A 24 -17.13 14.73 -22.86
N GLY A 25 -17.20 15.07 -21.57
CA GLY A 25 -16.08 15.58 -20.78
C GLY A 25 -15.83 17.09 -20.93
N GLY A 26 -16.73 17.82 -21.61
CA GLY A 26 -16.71 19.28 -21.65
C GLY A 26 -17.27 19.88 -20.36
N PRO A 27 -16.98 21.14 -20.04
CA PRO A 27 -17.52 21.78 -18.83
C PRO A 27 -19.06 21.88 -18.88
N ALA A 28 -19.71 21.63 -17.74
CA ALA A 28 -21.14 21.76 -17.54
C ALA A 28 -21.42 22.80 -16.43
N PRO A 29 -22.49 23.61 -16.55
CA PRO A 29 -22.91 24.48 -15.46
C PRO A 29 -23.23 23.65 -14.22
N MET A 30 -22.49 23.89 -13.14
CA MET A 30 -22.69 23.22 -11.86
C MET A 30 -22.33 24.15 -10.71
N GLY A 31 -23.21 24.21 -9.72
CA GLY A 31 -23.04 24.98 -8.50
C GLY A 31 -23.61 24.23 -7.29
N PRO A 32 -23.43 24.76 -6.07
CA PRO A 32 -23.69 24.02 -4.85
C PRO A 32 -25.14 23.55 -4.70
N ASP A 33 -26.11 24.41 -5.02
CA ASP A 33 -27.55 24.10 -4.94
C ASP A 33 -27.95 23.14 -6.06
N MET A 34 -27.49 23.42 -7.28
CA MET A 34 -27.78 22.60 -8.45
C MET A 34 -27.31 21.15 -8.27
N PHE A 35 -26.15 20.95 -7.65
CA PHE A 35 -25.65 19.61 -7.34
C PHE A 35 -26.60 18.83 -6.42
N ARG A 36 -27.03 19.47 -5.33
CA ARG A 36 -27.98 18.89 -4.37
C ARG A 36 -29.33 18.57 -5.01
N GLU A 37 -29.84 19.48 -5.86
CA GLU A 37 -31.08 19.26 -6.61
C GLU A 37 -30.97 18.07 -7.59
N VAL A 38 -29.82 17.90 -8.25
CA VAL A 38 -29.60 16.75 -9.13
C VAL A 38 -29.59 15.45 -8.32
N LEU A 39 -28.92 15.41 -7.17
CA LEU A 39 -28.93 14.24 -6.28
C LEU A 39 -30.33 13.95 -5.74
N ARG A 40 -31.04 14.97 -5.26
CA ARG A 40 -32.45 14.86 -4.82
C ARG A 40 -33.31 14.26 -5.90
N LYS A 41 -33.27 14.82 -7.11
CA LYS A 41 -34.02 14.32 -8.27
C LYS A 41 -33.61 12.87 -8.61
N TYR A 42 -32.33 12.55 -8.53
CA TYR A 42 -31.84 11.21 -8.84
C TYR A 42 -32.42 10.17 -7.87
N VAL A 43 -32.31 10.40 -6.56
CA VAL A 43 -32.81 9.47 -5.54
C VAL A 43 -34.33 9.34 -5.63
N LEU A 44 -35.06 10.48 -5.61
CA LEU A 44 -36.54 10.48 -5.67
C LEU A 44 -37.11 9.91 -6.97
N SER A 45 -36.31 9.83 -8.04
CA SER A 45 -36.73 9.15 -9.26
C SER A 45 -36.73 7.61 -9.17
N GLY A 46 -36.25 7.05 -8.05
CA GLY A 46 -35.95 5.63 -7.91
C GLY A 46 -34.59 5.28 -8.52
N TRP A 47 -33.60 6.17 -8.38
CA TRP A 47 -32.23 5.96 -8.87
C TRP A 47 -32.13 5.74 -10.40
N LYS A 48 -32.96 6.44 -11.19
CA LYS A 48 -32.98 6.31 -12.65
C LYS A 48 -31.76 6.97 -13.28
N ASP A 49 -30.92 6.18 -13.92
CA ASP A 49 -29.67 6.66 -14.57
C ASP A 49 -29.92 7.71 -15.68
N SER A 50 -31.13 7.78 -16.24
CA SER A 50 -31.52 8.82 -17.20
C SER A 50 -31.41 10.24 -16.64
N VAL A 51 -31.53 10.42 -15.32
CA VAL A 51 -31.31 11.72 -14.64
C VAL A 51 -29.84 12.15 -14.75
N LEU A 52 -28.92 11.20 -14.79
CA LEU A 52 -27.48 11.43 -14.82
C LEU A 52 -26.89 11.41 -16.23
N ALA A 53 -27.66 10.99 -17.24
CA ALA A 53 -27.17 10.73 -18.62
C ALA A 53 -26.51 11.93 -19.32
N ARG A 54 -26.75 13.15 -18.84
CA ARG A 54 -26.12 14.38 -19.36
C ARG A 54 -24.72 14.66 -18.79
N TYR A 55 -24.38 14.05 -17.66
CA TYR A 55 -23.14 14.28 -16.93
C TYR A 55 -22.06 13.28 -17.32
N TYR A 56 -20.81 13.63 -17.01
CA TYR A 56 -19.69 12.76 -17.24
C TYR A 56 -19.76 11.54 -16.33
N ARG A 57 -19.64 10.38 -16.94
CA ARG A 57 -19.52 9.09 -16.28
C ARG A 57 -18.13 8.56 -16.58
N LEU A 58 -17.37 8.22 -15.55
CA LEU A 58 -16.05 7.63 -15.77
C LEU A 58 -16.19 6.32 -16.56
N PRO A 59 -15.35 6.08 -17.59
CA PRO A 59 -15.44 4.85 -18.37
C PRO A 59 -15.12 3.59 -17.56
N LYS A 60 -14.33 3.74 -16.49
CA LYS A 60 -13.83 2.64 -15.69
C LYS A 60 -14.76 2.37 -14.52
N LYS A 61 -15.18 1.11 -14.38
CA LYS A 61 -15.91 0.59 -13.23
C LYS A 61 -14.95 0.29 -12.07
N LEU A 62 -15.51 0.38 -10.86
CA LEU A 62 -14.88 -0.02 -9.62
C LEU A 62 -15.62 -1.25 -9.08
N TYR A 63 -14.94 -2.13 -8.35
CA TYR A 63 -15.54 -3.31 -7.74
C TYR A 63 -15.11 -3.37 -6.28
N SER A 64 -16.05 -3.20 -5.35
CA SER A 64 -15.73 -3.13 -3.93
C SER A 64 -16.48 -4.20 -3.14
N THR A 65 -15.77 -4.92 -2.28
CA THR A 65 -16.35 -5.86 -1.31
C THR A 65 -16.66 -5.21 0.03
N TYR A 66 -16.49 -3.89 0.16
CA TYR A 66 -16.76 -3.13 1.38
C TYR A 66 -17.10 -1.68 1.02
N ILE A 67 -17.84 -0.99 1.88
CA ILE A 67 -18.16 0.44 1.72
C ILE A 67 -17.59 1.21 2.91
N VAL A 68 -16.28 1.45 2.86
CA VAL A 68 -15.53 2.18 3.90
C VAL A 68 -14.46 3.05 3.27
N VAL A 69 -14.74 4.34 3.24
CA VAL A 69 -13.82 5.41 2.88
C VAL A 69 -13.74 6.36 4.08
N PRO A 70 -12.68 6.25 4.91
CA PRO A 70 -12.45 7.18 6.00
C PRO A 70 -12.28 8.61 5.47
N PRO A 71 -12.38 9.64 6.33
CA PRO A 71 -12.21 11.02 5.91
C PRO A 71 -10.84 11.21 5.28
N ILE A 72 -10.81 11.56 3.99
CA ILE A 72 -9.57 11.86 3.27
C ILE A 72 -9.62 13.26 2.68
N PRO A 73 -8.48 13.98 2.60
CA PRO A 73 -8.42 15.24 1.90
C PRO A 73 -8.94 15.08 0.47
N THR A 74 -9.89 15.92 0.07
CA THR A 74 -10.60 15.78 -1.19
C THR A 74 -9.66 15.79 -2.42
N ALA A 75 -8.55 16.53 -2.37
CA ALA A 75 -7.51 16.54 -3.41
C ALA A 75 -6.95 15.14 -3.75
N LEU A 76 -7.02 14.18 -2.82
CA LEU A 76 -6.60 12.80 -3.07
C LEU A 76 -7.67 11.97 -3.79
N ALA A 77 -8.93 12.35 -3.66
CA ALA A 77 -10.06 11.53 -4.06
C ALA A 77 -10.11 11.24 -5.56
N PRO A 78 -10.00 12.22 -6.50
CA PRO A 78 -10.03 11.93 -7.94
C PRO A 78 -8.98 10.92 -8.36
N GLY A 79 -7.76 11.04 -7.84
CA GLY A 79 -6.68 10.07 -8.10
C GLY A 79 -7.02 8.66 -7.61
N ILE A 80 -7.65 8.54 -6.43
CA ILE A 80 -8.07 7.25 -5.88
C ILE A 80 -9.24 6.64 -6.68
N PHE A 81 -10.14 7.46 -7.22
CA PHE A 81 -11.19 7.01 -8.16
C PHE A 81 -10.65 6.59 -9.55
N GLY A 82 -9.34 6.73 -9.80
CA GLY A 82 -8.76 6.52 -11.12
C GLY A 82 -9.09 7.63 -12.12
N ALA A 83 -9.47 8.80 -11.63
CA ALA A 83 -9.89 10.00 -12.35
C ALA A 83 -8.86 11.13 -12.20
N SER A 84 -7.58 10.79 -12.14
CA SER A 84 -6.49 11.76 -11.97
C SER A 84 -6.61 12.90 -12.99
N GLY A 85 -6.70 14.14 -12.50
CA GLY A 85 -6.80 15.35 -13.33
C GLY A 85 -8.21 15.91 -13.47
N LEU A 86 -9.24 15.26 -12.93
CA LEU A 86 -10.54 15.90 -12.69
C LEU A 86 -10.48 16.77 -11.44
N GLU A 87 -11.37 17.77 -11.39
CA GLU A 87 -11.63 18.52 -10.17
C GLU A 87 -12.09 17.59 -9.04
N ASP A 88 -11.93 18.08 -7.82
CA ASP A 88 -12.10 17.25 -6.63
C ASP A 88 -13.48 17.38 -5.98
N TYR A 89 -14.39 18.18 -6.54
CA TYR A 89 -15.74 18.44 -6.02
C TYR A 89 -16.87 18.20 -7.04
N TYR A 90 -18.11 18.15 -6.55
CA TYR A 90 -19.32 17.78 -7.33
C TYR A 90 -19.20 16.43 -8.05
N LEU A 91 -18.76 15.42 -7.31
CA LEU A 91 -18.61 14.06 -7.81
C LEU A 91 -19.15 13.05 -6.81
N PHE A 92 -19.60 11.90 -7.29
CA PHE A 92 -19.99 10.80 -6.41
C PHE A 92 -19.74 9.46 -7.07
N VAL A 93 -19.63 8.45 -6.22
CA VAL A 93 -19.64 7.05 -6.64
C VAL A 93 -20.99 6.45 -6.27
N LYS A 94 -21.56 5.67 -7.20
CA LYS A 94 -22.75 4.85 -7.02
C LYS A 94 -22.32 3.40 -7.14
N TYR A 95 -22.57 2.62 -6.09
CA TYR A 95 -22.37 1.18 -6.03
C TYR A 95 -23.70 0.45 -6.15
N GLU A 96 -23.76 -0.57 -6.99
CA GLU A 96 -24.90 -1.50 -7.08
C GLU A 96 -24.39 -2.95 -6.92
N GLY A 97 -25.11 -3.75 -6.14
CA GLY A 97 -24.74 -5.14 -5.87
C GLY A 97 -25.87 -5.92 -5.21
N GLN A 98 -25.59 -7.18 -4.90
CA GLN A 98 -26.50 -8.05 -4.16
C GLN A 98 -26.10 -8.10 -2.69
N LEU A 99 -27.09 -7.99 -1.82
CA LEU A 99 -26.97 -8.18 -0.39
C LEU A 99 -27.57 -9.56 -0.06
N VAL A 100 -26.73 -10.47 0.43
CA VAL A 100 -27.14 -11.84 0.78
C VAL A 100 -26.38 -12.30 2.00
N TYR A 101 -26.98 -13.19 2.79
CA TYR A 101 -26.32 -13.83 3.92
C TYR A 101 -26.68 -15.31 3.98
N LYS A 102 -25.76 -16.13 4.47
CA LYS A 102 -25.90 -17.60 4.58
C LYS A 102 -26.99 -18.08 5.55
N GLU A 103 -27.44 -17.22 6.46
CA GLU A 103 -28.44 -17.51 7.50
C GLU A 103 -29.50 -16.42 7.51
N ASP A 104 -30.64 -16.68 8.15
CA ASP A 104 -31.59 -15.61 8.45
C ASP A 104 -30.91 -14.58 9.37
N ILE A 105 -30.95 -13.31 9.00
CA ILE A 105 -30.31 -12.24 9.77
C ILE A 105 -31.19 -11.01 9.80
N ARG A 106 -31.25 -10.38 10.98
CA ARG A 106 -31.81 -9.05 11.18
C ARG A 106 -30.70 -8.11 11.60
N PHE A 107 -30.50 -7.06 10.83
CA PHE A 107 -29.41 -6.11 11.04
C PHE A 107 -29.83 -4.71 10.56
N ARG A 108 -29.07 -3.69 10.93
CA ARG A 108 -29.22 -2.34 10.38
C ARG A 108 -27.87 -1.72 10.11
N PHE A 109 -27.88 -0.69 9.26
CA PHE A 109 -26.69 0.07 8.98
C PHE A 109 -26.50 1.23 9.95
N TRP A 110 -25.25 1.56 10.24
CA TRP A 110 -24.84 2.86 10.74
C TRP A 110 -23.90 3.48 9.72
N GLY A 111 -23.95 4.80 9.54
CA GLY A 111 -23.09 5.39 8.51
C GLY A 111 -22.83 6.86 8.68
N ILE A 112 -21.73 7.28 8.04
CA ILE A 112 -21.41 8.68 7.81
C ILE A 112 -21.16 8.93 6.34
N GLY A 113 -21.45 10.16 5.93
CA GLY A 113 -21.05 10.70 4.65
C GLY A 113 -20.55 12.11 4.84
N ASP A 114 -19.38 12.39 4.28
CA ASP A 114 -18.87 13.74 4.09
C ASP A 114 -18.66 13.90 2.59
N ALA A 115 -19.58 14.47 1.83
CA ALA A 115 -20.72 15.27 2.30
C ALA A 115 -22.01 14.46 2.60
N TYR A 116 -22.19 13.27 2.01
CA TYR A 116 -23.41 12.46 2.15
C TYR A 116 -23.17 10.98 1.79
N ILE A 117 -24.01 10.09 2.34
CA ILE A 117 -24.14 8.69 1.94
C ILE A 117 -25.62 8.28 1.99
N PHE A 118 -26.12 7.66 0.92
CA PHE A 118 -27.48 7.11 0.85
C PHE A 118 -27.43 5.62 0.54
N VAL A 119 -28.29 4.86 1.21
CA VAL A 119 -28.41 3.40 1.06
C VAL A 119 -29.85 3.04 0.74
N ASN A 120 -30.04 2.29 -0.34
CA ASN A 120 -31.31 1.72 -0.74
C ASN A 120 -31.18 0.20 -0.76
N VAL A 121 -32.13 -0.51 -0.13
CA VAL A 121 -32.22 -1.98 -0.11
C VAL A 121 -33.61 -2.37 -0.57
N ALA A 122 -33.68 -3.27 -1.55
CA ALA A 122 -34.94 -3.75 -2.13
C ALA A 122 -35.90 -2.61 -2.55
N GLY A 123 -35.35 -1.51 -3.09
CA GLY A 123 -36.12 -0.37 -3.55
C GLY A 123 -36.55 0.61 -2.45
N LYS A 124 -36.13 0.42 -1.19
CA LYS A 124 -36.43 1.32 -0.06
C LYS A 124 -35.16 1.96 0.50
N GLU A 125 -35.23 3.26 0.77
CA GLU A 125 -34.21 4.01 1.49
C GLU A 125 -34.16 3.52 2.94
N VAL A 126 -33.00 3.04 3.38
CA VAL A 126 -32.79 2.48 4.73
C VAL A 126 -31.78 3.28 5.55
N LEU A 127 -30.98 4.14 4.91
CA LEU A 127 -30.07 5.07 5.57
C LEU A 127 -29.79 6.27 4.67
N MET A 128 -29.92 7.48 5.22
CA MET A 128 -29.40 8.69 4.61
C MET A 128 -28.64 9.52 5.65
N SER A 129 -27.32 9.59 5.51
CA SER A 129 -26.47 10.46 6.31
C SER A 129 -25.96 11.61 5.47
N THR A 130 -26.06 12.83 6.00
CA THR A 130 -25.64 14.05 5.32
C THR A 130 -24.96 14.98 6.31
N TRP A 131 -24.08 15.84 5.81
CA TRP A 131 -23.44 16.85 6.64
C TRP A 131 -24.47 17.93 7.05
N GLN A 132 -24.70 18.06 8.37
CA GLN A 132 -25.72 18.95 8.93
C GLN A 132 -25.14 20.29 9.43
N PRO A 133 -25.92 21.39 9.39
CA PRO A 133 -27.29 21.49 8.86
C PRO A 133 -27.34 21.79 7.36
N LEU A 134 -26.18 21.88 6.68
CA LEU A 134 -26.06 22.38 5.31
C LEU A 134 -26.89 21.60 4.28
N HIS A 135 -27.06 20.30 4.49
CA HIS A 135 -27.73 19.43 3.53
C HIS A 135 -29.15 19.00 3.94
N SER A 136 -29.56 19.21 5.19
CA SER A 136 -30.82 18.65 5.70
C SER A 136 -32.05 19.16 4.94
N ALA A 137 -32.10 20.46 4.61
CA ALA A 137 -33.21 21.06 3.86
C ALA A 137 -33.37 20.51 2.43
N TYR A 138 -32.31 19.92 1.86
CA TYR A 138 -32.33 19.36 0.50
C TYR A 138 -32.66 17.87 0.49
N PHE A 139 -32.57 17.19 1.63
CA PHE A 139 -32.65 15.74 1.74
C PHE A 139 -33.60 15.32 2.90
N ASP A 140 -34.83 15.84 2.85
CA ASP A 140 -35.84 15.81 3.91
C ASP A 140 -36.87 14.67 3.81
N TRP A 141 -36.79 13.84 2.77
CA TRP A 141 -37.80 12.79 2.51
C TRP A 141 -37.57 11.49 3.30
N TRP A 142 -36.42 11.35 3.96
CA TRP A 142 -36.10 10.22 4.82
C TRP A 142 -35.47 10.73 6.11
N GLN A 143 -35.83 10.08 7.21
CA GLN A 143 -35.24 10.27 8.52
C GLN A 143 -35.17 8.92 9.21
N SER A 144 -34.21 8.75 10.12
CA SER A 144 -34.12 7.53 10.90
C SER A 144 -35.39 7.31 11.71
N SER A 145 -35.92 6.08 11.68
CA SER A 145 -37.00 5.67 12.59
C SER A 145 -36.47 5.18 13.95
N ALA A 146 -35.15 5.01 14.07
CA ALA A 146 -34.51 4.48 15.27
C ALA A 146 -34.15 5.57 16.29
N GLY A 147 -34.24 5.21 17.58
CA GLY A 147 -33.71 6.05 18.65
C GLY A 147 -32.18 6.06 18.64
N GLY A 148 -31.58 7.18 19.04
CA GLY A 148 -30.13 7.33 19.15
C GLY A 148 -29.42 7.81 17.88
N ASP A 149 -30.15 8.33 16.89
CA ASP A 149 -29.56 8.97 15.71
C ASP A 149 -28.52 10.04 16.11
N ARG A 150 -27.36 10.03 15.44
CA ARG A 150 -26.26 10.98 15.66
C ARG A 150 -25.68 11.01 17.09
N THR A 151 -25.89 9.95 17.87
CA THR A 151 -25.34 9.84 19.24
C THR A 151 -23.83 9.65 19.22
N TYR A 152 -23.34 8.78 18.34
CA TYR A 152 -21.94 8.37 18.29
C TYR A 152 -21.17 9.04 17.16
N ILE A 153 -19.85 9.12 17.34
CA ILE A 153 -18.92 9.68 16.38
C ILE A 153 -18.30 8.54 15.56
N LEU A 154 -18.16 8.76 14.27
CA LEU A 154 -17.35 7.95 13.37
C LEU A 154 -16.57 8.89 12.46
N GLY A 155 -15.25 8.73 12.40
CA GLY A 155 -14.39 9.59 11.60
C GLY A 155 -14.55 11.06 11.99
N ASN A 156 -15.04 11.89 11.08
CA ASN A 156 -15.22 13.34 11.29
C ASN A 156 -16.68 13.78 11.44
N GLN A 157 -17.63 12.84 11.57
CA GLN A 157 -19.07 13.11 11.63
C GLN A 157 -19.75 12.31 12.75
N ARG A 158 -20.98 12.69 13.10
CA ARG A 158 -21.87 11.87 13.92
C ARG A 158 -22.59 10.87 13.01
N MET A 159 -22.54 9.59 13.36
CA MET A 159 -23.13 8.52 12.55
C MET A 159 -24.66 8.51 12.66
N VAL A 160 -25.31 8.33 11.51
CA VAL A 160 -26.76 8.14 11.41
C VAL A 160 -27.07 6.65 11.55
N VAL A 161 -28.13 6.34 12.27
CA VAL A 161 -28.65 4.97 12.43
C VAL A 161 -29.74 4.71 11.39
N GLY A 162 -29.62 3.60 10.67
CA GLY A 162 -30.58 3.18 9.65
C GLY A 162 -31.74 2.35 10.19
N ASP A 163 -32.67 2.03 9.29
CA ASP A 163 -33.79 1.15 9.57
C ASP A 163 -33.36 -0.33 9.58
N TRP A 164 -34.10 -1.16 10.33
CA TRP A 164 -33.86 -2.60 10.37
C TRP A 164 -34.17 -3.27 9.03
N ILE A 165 -33.30 -4.20 8.64
CA ILE A 165 -33.34 -5.01 7.43
C ILE A 165 -33.38 -6.47 7.87
N GLU A 166 -34.24 -7.25 7.22
CA GLU A 166 -34.32 -8.70 7.39
C GLU A 166 -33.93 -9.37 6.08
N LEU A 167 -32.97 -10.30 6.16
CA LEU A 167 -32.61 -11.17 5.04
C LEU A 167 -32.97 -12.61 5.39
N LYS A 168 -33.44 -13.32 4.38
CA LYS A 168 -33.59 -14.77 4.42
C LYS A 168 -32.33 -15.45 3.92
N ALA A 169 -32.00 -16.59 4.53
CA ALA A 169 -30.82 -17.37 4.20
C ALA A 169 -30.74 -17.64 2.68
N GLY A 170 -29.65 -17.19 2.05
CA GLY A 170 -29.38 -17.41 0.63
C GLY A 170 -30.28 -16.67 -0.35
N GLU A 171 -31.18 -15.79 0.11
CA GLU A 171 -32.03 -14.98 -0.76
C GLU A 171 -31.38 -13.61 -1.02
N PRO A 172 -30.81 -13.36 -2.21
CA PRO A 172 -30.19 -12.09 -2.51
C PRO A 172 -31.24 -10.99 -2.72
N VAL A 173 -30.94 -9.80 -2.20
CA VAL A 173 -31.72 -8.59 -2.46
C VAL A 173 -30.85 -7.49 -3.05
N ASP A 174 -31.42 -6.67 -3.93
CA ASP A 174 -30.71 -5.54 -4.52
C ASP A 174 -30.33 -4.51 -3.45
N MET A 175 -29.10 -4.04 -3.48
CA MET A 175 -28.61 -2.94 -2.66
C MET A 175 -27.88 -1.91 -3.51
N LYS A 176 -28.15 -0.63 -3.23
CA LYS A 176 -27.48 0.52 -3.84
C LYS A 176 -26.93 1.42 -2.78
N VAL A 177 -25.71 1.89 -2.98
CA VAL A 177 -25.05 2.87 -2.10
C VAL A 177 -24.52 4.01 -2.96
N LEU A 178 -24.75 5.25 -2.55
CA LEU A 178 -24.09 6.39 -3.18
C LEU A 178 -23.49 7.30 -2.12
N PHE A 179 -22.28 7.80 -2.37
CA PHE A 179 -21.64 8.83 -1.55
C PHE A 179 -20.67 9.63 -2.40
N GLY A 180 -20.32 10.83 -1.94
CA GLY A 180 -19.46 11.70 -2.73
C GLY A 180 -19.15 13.03 -2.07
N GLU A 181 -18.54 13.89 -2.88
CA GLU A 181 -18.07 15.20 -2.50
C GLU A 181 -18.97 16.29 -3.11
N TRP A 182 -19.29 17.28 -2.28
CA TRP A 182 -20.06 18.45 -2.67
C TRP A 182 -19.16 19.66 -2.96
N HIS A 183 -18.34 20.12 -2.02
CA HIS A 183 -17.70 21.44 -2.13
C HIS A 183 -16.26 21.51 -1.59
N GLY A 184 -15.63 20.34 -1.52
CA GLY A 184 -14.25 20.14 -1.11
C GLY A 184 -14.04 20.11 0.40
N GLY A 185 -12.77 19.97 0.82
CA GLY A 185 -12.41 19.70 2.21
C GLY A 185 -12.02 18.24 2.43
N TYR A 186 -12.96 17.43 2.93
CA TYR A 186 -12.79 15.99 3.09
C TYR A 186 -13.92 15.24 2.41
N VAL A 187 -13.59 14.08 1.82
CA VAL A 187 -14.60 13.10 1.39
C VAL A 187 -14.58 11.88 2.31
N SER A 188 -15.77 11.40 2.69
CA SER A 188 -15.96 10.17 3.44
C SER A 188 -17.26 9.48 3.06
N GLY A 189 -17.25 8.15 3.13
CA GLY A 189 -18.43 7.30 3.03
C GLY A 189 -18.13 6.00 3.74
N MET A 190 -18.67 5.84 4.95
CA MET A 190 -18.45 4.63 5.75
C MET A 190 -19.78 4.04 6.18
N LEU A 191 -19.91 2.73 5.98
CA LEU A 191 -21.07 1.95 6.33
C LEU A 191 -20.65 0.83 7.29
N LEU A 192 -21.25 0.84 8.48
CA LEU A 192 -21.08 -0.13 9.56
C LEU A 192 -22.37 -0.94 9.74
N VAL A 193 -22.27 -2.07 10.43
CA VAL A 193 -23.35 -3.04 10.59
C VAL A 193 -23.57 -3.33 12.07
N GLU A 194 -24.82 -3.18 12.50
CA GLU A 194 -25.29 -3.67 13.80
C GLU A 194 -26.25 -4.84 13.58
N VAL A 195 -25.98 -5.96 14.22
CA VAL A 195 -26.82 -7.17 14.19
C VAL A 195 -27.73 -7.17 15.42
N ASP A 196 -29.00 -7.48 15.21
CA ASP A 196 -30.00 -7.51 16.29
C ASP A 196 -29.58 -8.49 17.39
N GLY A 197 -29.66 -8.05 18.64
CA GLY A 197 -29.30 -8.85 19.82
C GLY A 197 -27.79 -9.09 20.05
N VAL A 198 -26.89 -8.52 19.23
CA VAL A 198 -25.44 -8.65 19.43
C VAL A 198 -24.91 -7.48 20.26
N GLU A 199 -24.17 -7.80 21.33
CA GLU A 199 -23.43 -6.80 22.10
C GLU A 199 -22.06 -6.52 21.45
N TYR A 200 -21.70 -5.24 21.38
CA TYR A 200 -20.44 -4.80 20.83
C TYR A 200 -19.56 -4.19 21.93
N PRO A 201 -18.24 -4.40 21.89
CA PRO A 201 -17.34 -3.68 22.78
C PRO A 201 -17.47 -2.18 22.52
N HIS A 202 -17.22 -1.38 23.55
CA HIS A 202 -17.18 0.06 23.38
C HIS A 202 -15.92 0.43 22.60
N GLY A 203 -16.12 1.15 21.52
CA GLY A 203 -15.05 1.81 20.79
C GLY A 203 -14.74 3.16 21.39
N ARG A 204 -14.15 3.99 20.55
CA ARG A 204 -13.85 5.36 20.88
C ARG A 204 -15.13 6.18 21.14
N HIS A 205 -15.05 7.16 22.04
CA HIS A 205 -16.20 7.97 22.48
C HIS A 205 -17.35 7.20 23.16
N ASN A 206 -17.08 5.98 23.67
CA ASN A 206 -18.07 5.16 24.37
C ASN A 206 -19.28 4.75 23.49
N GLY A 207 -19.10 4.75 22.16
CA GLY A 207 -20.05 4.15 21.23
C GLY A 207 -19.75 2.68 20.96
N PRO A 208 -20.66 1.93 20.31
CA PRO A 208 -20.39 0.56 19.93
C PRO A 208 -19.31 0.50 18.85
N LEU A 209 -18.32 -0.38 19.02
CA LEU A 209 -17.30 -0.69 18.02
C LEU A 209 -17.90 -1.60 16.94
N LEU A 210 -18.73 -1.02 16.09
CA LEU A 210 -19.46 -1.75 15.06
C LEU A 210 -18.53 -2.25 13.95
N PRO A 211 -18.75 -3.45 13.40
CA PRO A 211 -18.04 -3.94 12.24
C PRO A 211 -18.44 -3.19 10.97
N ILE A 212 -17.52 -3.10 10.02
CA ILE A 212 -17.81 -2.54 8.70
C ILE A 212 -18.74 -3.43 7.88
N PHE A 213 -19.49 -2.84 6.96
CA PHE A 213 -20.16 -3.60 5.91
C PHE A 213 -19.12 -4.19 4.94
N LYS A 214 -19.16 -5.52 4.76
CA LYS A 214 -18.29 -6.26 3.85
C LYS A 214 -18.98 -7.50 3.26
N THR A 215 -18.69 -7.83 2.01
CA THR A 215 -19.09 -9.06 1.32
C THR A 215 -17.95 -10.09 1.25
N ALA A 216 -16.71 -9.67 1.52
CA ALA A 216 -15.53 -10.52 1.67
C ALA A 216 -14.64 -10.02 2.81
N GLU A 217 -13.80 -10.90 3.35
CA GLU A 217 -12.76 -10.47 4.29
C GLU A 217 -11.78 -9.48 3.64
N LEU A 218 -11.34 -8.50 4.42
CA LEU A 218 -10.40 -7.50 3.94
C LEU A 218 -9.02 -8.13 3.71
N SER A 219 -8.49 -7.94 2.50
CA SER A 219 -7.08 -8.18 2.25
C SER A 219 -6.20 -7.23 3.06
N TRP A 220 -4.96 -7.65 3.32
CA TRP A 220 -3.95 -6.78 3.94
C TRP A 220 -3.76 -5.45 3.22
N ASP A 221 -3.91 -5.41 1.89
CA ASP A 221 -3.77 -4.18 1.11
C ASP A 221 -4.96 -3.25 1.38
N SER A 222 -6.17 -3.78 1.57
CA SER A 222 -7.34 -2.99 1.96
C SER A 222 -7.23 -2.49 3.40
N LEU A 223 -6.81 -3.34 4.34
CA LEU A 223 -6.52 -2.93 5.72
C LEU A 223 -5.48 -1.81 5.75
N THR A 224 -4.38 -1.98 5.00
CA THR A 224 -3.32 -0.95 4.89
C THR A 224 -3.89 0.37 4.41
N GLU A 225 -4.69 0.38 3.35
CA GLU A 225 -5.23 1.63 2.81
C GLU A 225 -6.24 2.29 3.73
N ILE A 226 -7.13 1.53 4.40
CA ILE A 226 -8.09 2.08 5.36
C ILE A 226 -7.37 2.64 6.60
N SER A 227 -6.45 1.87 7.20
CA SER A 227 -5.74 2.26 8.42
C SER A 227 -4.83 3.49 8.25
N ARG A 228 -4.53 3.92 7.02
CA ARG A 228 -3.81 5.19 6.77
C ARG A 228 -4.63 6.41 7.16
N PHE A 229 -5.96 6.29 7.12
CA PHE A 229 -6.90 7.39 7.24
C PHE A 229 -7.94 7.17 8.35
N LEU A 230 -8.08 5.95 8.87
CA LEU A 230 -8.97 5.66 9.98
C LEU A 230 -8.18 5.61 11.29
N ALA A 231 -8.60 6.39 12.29
CA ALA A 231 -8.07 6.31 13.63
C ALA A 231 -8.36 4.94 14.27
N GLU A 232 -7.56 4.56 15.27
CA GLU A 232 -7.80 3.32 16.03
C GLU A 232 -9.15 3.39 16.76
N ASP A 233 -9.77 2.22 16.95
CA ASP A 233 -11.02 2.02 17.70
C ASP A 233 -12.25 2.82 17.22
N GLU A 234 -12.24 3.27 15.96
CA GLU A 234 -13.40 3.92 15.30
C GLU A 234 -14.45 2.88 14.84
N CYS A 235 -14.00 1.75 14.27
CA CYS A 235 -14.84 0.63 13.89
C CYS A 235 -14.03 -0.67 13.81
N SER A 236 -14.70 -1.82 13.76
CA SER A 236 -14.02 -3.11 13.57
C SER A 236 -13.85 -3.43 12.09
N LEU A 237 -12.59 -3.56 11.65
CA LEU A 237 -12.24 -3.95 10.27
C LEU A 237 -12.21 -5.47 10.06
N THR A 238 -12.16 -6.25 11.14
CA THR A 238 -11.92 -7.70 11.10
C THR A 238 -13.12 -8.52 11.54
N ASN A 239 -14.01 -7.98 12.35
CA ASN A 239 -15.12 -8.74 12.93
C ASN A 239 -16.43 -8.51 12.14
N GLY A 240 -17.51 -9.12 12.62
CA GLY A 240 -18.86 -8.94 12.10
C GLY A 240 -19.22 -9.83 10.90
N PRO A 241 -20.46 -9.69 10.40
CA PRO A 241 -20.95 -10.50 9.30
C PRO A 241 -20.19 -10.19 8.00
N VAL A 242 -19.96 -11.25 7.22
CA VAL A 242 -19.55 -11.17 5.82
C VAL A 242 -20.79 -11.51 4.98
N PHE A 243 -21.30 -10.53 4.24
CA PHE A 243 -22.51 -10.66 3.44
C PHE A 243 -22.25 -11.40 2.14
N ASN A 244 -22.27 -12.73 2.24
CA ASN A 244 -22.28 -13.68 1.14
C ASN A 244 -23.07 -14.94 1.54
N ASP A 245 -23.34 -15.80 0.58
CA ASP A 245 -24.11 -17.05 0.72
C ASP A 245 -23.24 -18.31 0.75
N TYR A 246 -21.92 -18.17 0.78
CA TYR A 246 -20.97 -19.28 0.80
C TYR A 246 -20.05 -19.22 2.02
N TYR A 247 -19.67 -20.39 2.53
CA TYR A 247 -18.67 -20.49 3.58
C TYR A 247 -17.27 -20.33 2.98
N SER A 248 -16.68 -19.15 3.11
CA SER A 248 -15.24 -18.96 2.90
C SER A 248 -14.47 -19.40 4.13
N THR A 249 -13.48 -20.28 3.97
CA THR A 249 -12.48 -20.53 5.02
C THR A 249 -11.76 -19.21 5.31
N PRO A 250 -11.73 -18.71 6.55
CA PRO A 250 -10.97 -17.52 6.88
C PRO A 250 -9.50 -17.80 6.51
N ALA A 251 -8.97 -17.06 5.54
CA ALA A 251 -7.53 -16.88 5.48
C ALA A 251 -7.19 -16.00 6.68
N LEU A 252 -7.00 -16.61 7.85
CA LEU A 252 -6.37 -15.92 8.97
C LEU A 252 -5.09 -15.30 8.41
N PRO A 253 -4.87 -13.99 8.54
CA PRO A 253 -3.56 -13.45 8.26
C PRO A 253 -2.58 -14.22 9.13
N GLU A 254 -1.52 -14.79 8.55
CA GLU A 254 -0.39 -15.27 9.33
C GLU A 254 0.09 -14.09 10.19
N VAL A 255 -0.37 -14.06 11.44
CA VAL A 255 0.28 -13.33 12.50
C VAL A 255 1.55 -14.13 12.71
N VAL A 256 2.64 -13.65 12.13
CA VAL A 256 3.97 -14.12 12.51
C VAL A 256 4.12 -13.67 13.95
N GLU A 257 3.85 -14.57 14.90
CA GLU A 257 4.12 -14.31 16.30
C GLU A 257 5.57 -13.84 16.41
N ALA A 258 5.76 -12.69 17.07
CA ALA A 258 7.07 -12.17 17.38
C ALA A 258 7.73 -13.16 18.34
N GLY A 259 8.52 -14.08 17.78
CA GLY A 259 9.39 -14.95 18.56
C GLY A 259 10.26 -14.11 19.49
N THR A 260 10.23 -14.45 20.76
CA THR A 260 11.08 -13.90 21.82
C THR A 260 12.54 -13.91 21.33
N PRO A 261 13.27 -12.79 21.39
CA PRO A 261 14.62 -12.73 20.86
C PRO A 261 15.54 -13.61 21.70
N GLU A 262 16.11 -14.65 21.07
CA GLU A 262 17.36 -15.21 21.56
C GLU A 262 18.47 -14.15 21.45
N PRO A 263 19.43 -14.10 22.38
CA PRO A 263 20.53 -13.15 22.31
C PRO A 263 21.33 -13.42 21.04
N GLY A 264 21.20 -12.54 20.06
CA GLY A 264 21.96 -12.63 18.81
C GLY A 264 23.45 -12.51 19.10
N GLU A 265 24.19 -13.57 18.74
CA GLU A 265 25.64 -13.51 18.62
C GLU A 265 26.04 -12.34 17.73
N GLU A 266 27.07 -11.61 18.18
CA GLU A 266 27.69 -10.55 17.39
C GLU A 266 28.09 -11.09 16.02
N PRO A 267 27.79 -10.37 14.92
CA PRO A 267 28.37 -10.71 13.63
C PRO A 267 29.87 -10.46 13.73
N SER A 268 30.63 -11.56 13.86
CA SER A 268 32.07 -11.54 13.75
C SER A 268 32.45 -10.91 12.42
N ALA A 269 33.39 -9.96 12.45
CA ALA A 269 34.07 -9.43 11.28
C ALA A 269 34.44 -10.56 10.30
N PRO A 270 34.49 -10.30 8.97
CA PRO A 270 34.84 -11.35 8.01
C PRO A 270 36.17 -11.96 8.44
N ALA A 271 36.11 -13.22 8.87
CA ALA A 271 37.29 -14.01 9.14
C ALA A 271 38.12 -13.99 7.86
N ALA A 272 39.39 -13.59 7.98
CA ALA A 272 40.35 -13.78 6.91
C ALA A 272 40.22 -15.22 6.44
N ALA A 273 39.92 -15.43 5.15
CA ALA A 273 39.68 -16.74 4.59
C ALA A 273 40.87 -17.65 4.94
N GLU A 274 40.69 -18.57 5.88
CA GLU A 274 41.55 -19.73 5.98
C GLU A 274 41.35 -20.48 4.67
N ASN A 275 42.39 -20.54 3.83
CA ASN A 275 42.36 -21.31 2.60
C ASN A 275 42.80 -22.73 2.96
N PRO A 276 41.87 -23.67 3.26
CA PRO A 276 42.25 -25.03 3.61
C PRO A 276 43.09 -25.65 2.49
N VAL A 277 44.04 -26.50 2.88
CA VAL A 277 44.82 -27.29 1.94
C VAL A 277 43.87 -28.08 1.05
N ARG A 278 44.01 -27.94 -0.26
CA ARG A 278 43.20 -28.64 -1.27
C ARG A 278 44.03 -29.09 -2.46
N GLN A 279 43.45 -29.95 -3.27
CA GLN A 279 44.03 -30.39 -4.52
C GLN A 279 43.72 -29.37 -5.64
N TRP A 280 44.79 -28.82 -6.24
CA TRP A 280 44.77 -27.90 -7.36
C TRP A 280 45.12 -28.65 -8.64
N MET A 281 44.30 -28.51 -9.68
CA MET A 281 44.48 -29.14 -10.99
C MET A 281 45.06 -28.16 -11.99
N LEU A 282 46.03 -28.62 -12.77
CA LEU A 282 46.56 -27.90 -13.91
C LEU A 282 45.90 -28.36 -15.21
N VAL A 283 45.93 -27.50 -16.23
CA VAL A 283 45.38 -27.78 -17.57
C VAL A 283 46.03 -28.99 -18.26
N ASP A 284 47.26 -29.35 -17.86
CA ASP A 284 47.99 -30.50 -18.38
C ASP A 284 47.76 -31.80 -17.59
N GLY A 285 46.80 -31.80 -16.66
CA GLY A 285 46.41 -32.96 -15.86
C GLY A 285 47.26 -33.20 -14.61
N ARG A 286 48.31 -32.41 -14.37
CA ARG A 286 49.05 -32.45 -13.09
C ARG A 286 48.20 -31.90 -11.96
N SER A 287 48.50 -32.32 -10.73
CA SER A 287 47.85 -31.76 -9.53
C SER A 287 48.85 -31.44 -8.43
N VAL A 288 48.49 -30.47 -7.59
CA VAL A 288 49.30 -30.01 -6.46
C VAL A 288 48.40 -29.89 -5.24
N GLU A 289 48.79 -30.52 -4.14
CA GLU A 289 48.12 -30.34 -2.84
C GLU A 289 48.76 -29.18 -2.08
N ALA A 290 48.00 -28.11 -1.85
CA ALA A 290 48.50 -26.87 -1.25
C ALA A 290 47.39 -25.97 -0.71
N GLU A 291 47.75 -25.04 0.18
CA GLU A 291 46.93 -23.87 0.52
C GLU A 291 47.18 -22.73 -0.50
N PHE A 292 46.15 -21.97 -0.85
CA PHE A 292 46.33 -20.73 -1.62
C PHE A 292 46.80 -19.60 -0.70
N VAL A 293 47.89 -18.94 -1.09
CA VAL A 293 48.45 -17.82 -0.33
C VAL A 293 48.00 -16.49 -0.90
N THR A 294 48.30 -16.24 -2.19
CA THR A 294 47.99 -14.97 -2.86
C THR A 294 48.15 -15.09 -4.38
N GLU A 295 47.73 -14.08 -5.13
CA GLU A 295 48.02 -13.95 -6.57
C GLU A 295 48.88 -12.70 -6.80
N ILE A 296 50.03 -12.87 -7.47
CA ILE A 296 50.91 -11.75 -7.84
C ILE A 296 51.28 -11.86 -9.31
N ALA A 297 51.05 -10.79 -10.08
CA ALA A 297 51.39 -10.69 -11.50
C ALA A 297 50.88 -11.87 -12.36
N GLY A 298 49.62 -12.28 -12.15
CA GLY A 298 48.98 -13.37 -12.90
C GLY A 298 49.46 -14.77 -12.53
N LYS A 299 50.09 -14.94 -11.36
CA LYS A 299 50.54 -16.24 -10.82
C LYS A 299 49.92 -16.48 -9.45
N ALA A 300 49.26 -17.62 -9.28
CA ALA A 300 48.84 -18.13 -8.00
C ALA A 300 50.07 -18.60 -7.21
N ILE A 301 50.17 -18.15 -5.96
CA ILE A 301 51.17 -18.58 -4.99
C ILE A 301 50.48 -19.60 -4.09
N LEU A 302 50.89 -20.86 -4.21
CA LEU A 302 50.38 -21.98 -3.42
C LEU A 302 51.45 -22.45 -2.44
N LYS A 303 51.13 -22.72 -1.19
CA LYS A 303 52.08 -23.29 -0.23
C LYS A 303 51.70 -24.74 0.03
N ASN A 304 52.60 -25.66 -0.31
CA ASN A 304 52.33 -27.09 -0.12
C ASN A 304 52.38 -27.48 1.37
N THR A 305 52.01 -28.73 1.67
CA THR A 305 52.04 -29.31 3.02
C THR A 305 53.42 -29.33 3.69
N LYS A 306 54.50 -29.14 2.90
CA LYS A 306 55.89 -29.00 3.39
C LYS A 306 56.31 -27.55 3.61
N GLY A 307 55.40 -26.59 3.49
CA GLY A 307 55.64 -25.16 3.66
C GLY A 307 56.32 -24.47 2.48
N LYS A 308 56.59 -25.17 1.37
CA LYS A 308 57.23 -24.62 0.17
C LYS A 308 56.19 -23.88 -0.69
N GLN A 309 56.52 -22.63 -1.06
CA GLN A 309 55.73 -21.87 -2.02
C GLN A 309 56.00 -22.29 -3.47
N ILE A 310 54.94 -22.47 -4.24
CA ILE A 310 54.89 -22.85 -5.64
C ILE A 310 54.16 -21.73 -6.38
N ARG A 311 54.72 -21.26 -7.50
CA ARG A 311 54.12 -20.20 -8.31
C ARG A 311 53.57 -20.80 -9.59
N ILE A 312 52.25 -20.80 -9.76
CA ILE A 312 51.57 -21.36 -10.93
C ILE A 312 50.92 -20.22 -11.71
N PRO A 313 51.24 -20.01 -13.00
CA PRO A 313 50.51 -19.06 -13.84
C PRO A 313 49.00 -19.36 -13.84
N MET A 314 48.16 -18.33 -13.69
CA MET A 314 46.70 -18.51 -13.62
C MET A 314 46.12 -19.23 -14.83
N LYS A 315 46.75 -19.07 -16.01
CA LYS A 315 46.40 -19.75 -17.27
C LYS A 315 46.70 -21.25 -17.27
N GLU A 316 47.57 -21.73 -16.37
CA GLU A 316 47.93 -23.15 -16.25
C GLU A 316 47.05 -23.88 -15.24
N LEU A 317 46.26 -23.16 -14.43
CA LEU A 317 45.25 -23.75 -13.56
C LEU A 317 44.01 -24.15 -14.35
N SER A 318 43.36 -25.23 -13.91
CA SER A 318 42.04 -25.62 -14.41
C SER A 318 41.04 -24.46 -14.25
N ASP A 319 39.99 -24.45 -15.07
CA ASP A 319 38.95 -23.43 -14.99
C ASP A 319 38.29 -23.40 -13.61
N ALA A 320 38.02 -24.57 -13.03
CA ALA A 320 37.43 -24.70 -11.70
C ALA A 320 38.32 -24.09 -10.60
N ASP A 321 39.62 -24.33 -10.65
CA ASP A 321 40.56 -23.80 -9.67
C ASP A 321 40.82 -22.31 -9.83
N ARG A 322 40.90 -21.85 -11.09
CA ARG A 322 41.01 -20.44 -11.40
C ARG A 322 39.79 -19.68 -10.88
N SER A 323 38.58 -20.21 -11.11
CA SER A 323 37.34 -19.68 -10.56
C SER A 323 37.33 -19.68 -9.05
N HIS A 324 37.76 -20.77 -8.40
CA HIS A 324 37.86 -20.86 -6.95
C HIS A 324 38.71 -19.71 -6.37
N ILE A 325 39.90 -19.47 -6.92
CA ILE A 325 40.75 -18.35 -6.47
C ILE A 325 40.04 -17.01 -6.67
N LEU A 326 39.44 -16.78 -7.84
CA LEU A 326 38.78 -15.49 -8.11
C LEU A 326 37.57 -15.26 -7.19
N PHE A 327 36.83 -16.31 -6.84
CA PHE A 327 35.72 -16.24 -5.88
C PHE A 327 36.17 -16.04 -4.43
N SER A 328 37.36 -16.50 -4.05
CA SER A 328 37.93 -16.24 -2.72
C SER A 328 38.38 -14.78 -2.54
N PHE A 329 38.46 -14.01 -3.64
CA PHE A 329 38.89 -12.61 -3.63
C PHE A 329 37.99 -11.78 -4.55
N PRO A 330 36.76 -11.49 -4.12
CA PRO A 330 35.82 -10.70 -4.90
C PRO A 330 36.37 -9.31 -5.23
N PRO A 331 35.88 -8.67 -6.31
CA PRO A 331 36.37 -7.36 -6.72
C PRO A 331 36.00 -6.31 -5.67
N SER A 332 36.90 -5.36 -5.41
CA SER A 332 36.50 -4.12 -4.74
C SER A 332 35.58 -3.32 -5.65
N LEU A 333 34.43 -2.94 -5.13
CA LEU A 333 33.37 -2.22 -5.83
C LEU A 333 33.02 -0.93 -5.08
N ASP A 334 32.72 0.11 -5.85
CA ASP A 334 32.09 1.35 -5.39
C ASP A 334 30.61 1.34 -5.76
N ILE A 335 29.75 1.73 -4.83
CA ILE A 335 28.29 1.73 -4.99
C ILE A 335 27.76 3.15 -4.82
N ASN A 336 27.18 3.68 -5.89
CA ASN A 336 26.57 5.00 -5.91
C ASN A 336 25.05 4.89 -6.05
N PHE A 337 24.32 5.11 -4.95
CA PHE A 337 22.88 5.25 -4.95
C PHE A 337 22.47 6.71 -5.18
N SER A 338 21.48 6.93 -6.05
CA SER A 338 21.01 8.26 -6.40
C SER A 338 19.48 8.28 -6.53
N LYS A 339 18.92 9.48 -6.45
CA LYS A 339 17.50 9.73 -6.67
C LYS A 339 17.31 11.01 -7.48
N THR A 340 16.37 11.00 -8.40
CA THR A 340 15.88 12.20 -9.06
C THR A 340 14.44 12.45 -8.64
N THR A 341 14.01 13.72 -8.66
CA THR A 341 12.65 14.06 -8.24
C THR A 341 11.95 14.97 -9.23
N LYS A 342 10.63 14.78 -9.36
CA LYS A 342 9.74 15.66 -10.12
C LYS A 342 8.53 16.00 -9.26
N GLN A 343 8.25 17.29 -9.08
CA GLN A 343 7.06 17.72 -8.34
C GLN A 343 5.78 17.30 -9.07
N HIS A 344 4.76 16.94 -8.30
CA HIS A 344 3.40 16.75 -8.75
C HIS A 344 2.52 17.75 -8.01
N LYS A 345 1.86 18.61 -8.77
CA LYS A 345 0.88 19.55 -8.25
C LYS A 345 -0.48 18.90 -8.29
N PHE A 346 -1.17 18.95 -7.16
CA PHE A 346 -2.60 18.70 -7.08
C PHE A 346 -3.34 19.98 -7.53
N GLY A 347 -4.60 19.84 -7.96
CA GLY A 347 -5.46 20.97 -8.23
C GLY A 347 -5.72 21.79 -6.96
N ASP A 348 -6.23 23.01 -7.13
CA ASP A 348 -6.65 23.82 -5.99
C ASP A 348 -7.94 23.23 -5.41
N THR A 349 -7.88 22.71 -4.18
CA THR A 349 -9.05 22.16 -3.49
C THR A 349 -9.91 23.30 -2.94
N VAL A 350 -11.17 23.36 -3.35
CA VAL A 350 -12.16 24.26 -2.73
C VAL A 350 -12.29 23.88 -1.25
N ASN A 351 -12.19 24.86 -0.34
CA ASN A 351 -12.18 24.64 1.12
C ASN A 351 -11.09 23.65 1.64
N GLY A 352 -10.02 23.44 0.87
CA GLY A 352 -8.93 22.56 1.30
C GLY A 352 -8.18 23.11 2.52
N ALA A 353 -7.89 22.24 3.49
CA ALA A 353 -7.09 22.62 4.66
C ALA A 353 -5.63 22.91 4.27
N PRO A 354 -5.05 24.06 4.66
CA PRO A 354 -3.64 24.34 4.40
C PRO A 354 -2.69 23.60 5.38
N PRO A 355 -1.45 23.27 4.96
CA PRO A 355 -0.94 23.35 3.59
C PRO A 355 -1.61 22.34 2.64
N PRO A 356 -1.70 22.68 1.33
CA PRO A 356 -2.29 21.82 0.33
C PRO A 356 -1.52 20.50 0.21
N VAL A 357 -2.19 19.48 -0.33
CA VAL A 357 -1.59 18.19 -0.66
C VAL A 357 -0.41 18.41 -1.63
N ARG A 358 0.73 17.77 -1.33
CA ARG A 358 1.94 17.83 -2.15
C ARG A 358 2.32 16.45 -2.62
N GLY A 359 2.69 16.35 -3.89
CA GLY A 359 3.20 15.12 -4.49
C GLY A 359 4.61 15.32 -5.01
N GLN A 360 5.44 14.29 -4.89
CA GLN A 360 6.74 14.27 -5.53
C GLN A 360 7.03 12.87 -6.04
N TYR A 361 7.28 12.77 -7.35
CA TYR A 361 7.77 11.55 -7.96
C TYR A 361 9.26 11.42 -7.69
N TYR A 362 9.68 10.22 -7.29
CA TYR A 362 11.07 9.83 -7.10
C TYR A 362 11.41 8.73 -8.09
N THR A 363 12.55 8.85 -8.77
CA THR A 363 13.17 7.73 -9.50
C THR A 363 14.48 7.40 -8.82
N PHE A 364 14.62 6.18 -8.34
CA PHE A 364 15.81 5.68 -7.66
C PHE A 364 16.72 4.96 -8.66
N SER A 365 18.02 5.15 -8.52
CA SER A 365 19.01 4.59 -9.42
C SER A 365 20.25 4.16 -8.65
N THR A 366 20.89 3.08 -9.10
CA THR A 366 22.15 2.60 -8.53
C THR A 366 23.18 2.46 -9.64
N GLN A 367 24.42 2.81 -9.35
CA GLN A 367 25.59 2.47 -10.15
C GLN A 367 26.57 1.66 -9.30
N VAL A 368 27.08 0.57 -9.86
CA VAL A 368 28.14 -0.27 -9.28
C VAL A 368 29.35 -0.17 -10.19
N LYS A 369 30.51 0.23 -9.66
CA LYS A 369 31.76 0.37 -10.42
C LYS A 369 32.88 -0.42 -9.78
N LYS A 370 33.65 -1.15 -10.58
CA LYS A 370 34.85 -1.85 -10.11
C LYS A 370 35.99 -0.86 -9.88
N THR A 371 36.60 -0.92 -8.71
CA THR A 371 37.77 -0.09 -8.35
C THR A 371 39.05 -0.91 -8.25
N SER A 372 38.92 -2.23 -8.03
CA SER A 372 40.05 -3.16 -8.06
C SER A 372 40.60 -3.35 -9.48
N THR A 373 41.91 -3.60 -9.59
CA THR A 373 42.58 -3.83 -10.88
C THR A 373 42.51 -5.29 -11.36
N ARG A 374 42.32 -6.24 -10.43
CA ARG A 374 42.26 -7.68 -10.73
C ARG A 374 41.10 -8.00 -11.68
N PRO A 375 41.29 -8.85 -12.71
CA PRO A 375 40.19 -9.30 -13.56
C PRO A 375 39.10 -10.02 -12.74
N TYR A 376 37.84 -9.79 -13.08
CA TYR A 376 36.71 -10.48 -12.45
C TYR A 376 35.55 -10.51 -13.44
N ASP A 377 35.48 -11.60 -14.20
CA ASP A 377 34.60 -11.72 -15.35
C ASP A 377 33.35 -12.57 -15.02
N PHE A 378 33.12 -12.86 -13.74
CA PHE A 378 31.93 -13.57 -13.27
C PHE A 378 30.71 -12.66 -13.27
N GLY A 379 29.55 -13.27 -13.49
CA GLY A 379 28.27 -12.60 -13.32
C GLY A 379 28.09 -12.14 -11.87
N LEU A 380 27.58 -10.93 -11.73
CA LEU A 380 27.19 -10.32 -10.48
C LEU A 380 25.69 -10.01 -10.52
N THR A 381 25.10 -9.92 -9.34
CA THR A 381 23.70 -9.49 -9.17
C THR A 381 23.66 -8.30 -8.23
N ALA A 382 23.01 -7.21 -8.63
CA ALA A 382 22.74 -6.07 -7.76
C ALA A 382 21.26 -6.03 -7.41
N GLU A 383 20.97 -5.92 -6.12
CA GLU A 383 19.64 -5.65 -5.57
C GLU A 383 19.67 -4.25 -4.93
N PHE A 384 18.72 -3.37 -5.24
CA PHE A 384 18.51 -2.16 -4.44
C PHE A 384 17.11 -2.12 -3.85
N PHE A 385 17.03 -1.58 -2.63
CA PHE A 385 15.83 -1.31 -1.87
C PHE A 385 15.79 0.18 -1.56
N ALA A 386 14.80 0.90 -2.05
CA ALA A 386 14.56 2.28 -1.66
C ALA A 386 13.52 2.30 -0.54
N VAL A 387 13.84 2.92 0.60
CA VAL A 387 13.03 2.87 1.83
C VAL A 387 12.51 4.25 2.18
N GLY A 388 11.23 4.30 2.56
CA GLY A 388 10.54 5.48 3.03
C GLY A 388 10.12 5.37 4.49
N ASN A 389 9.81 6.52 5.08
CA ASN A 389 9.17 6.66 6.38
C ASN A 389 7.82 7.37 6.24
N GLU A 390 6.98 7.20 7.24
CA GLU A 390 5.77 8.01 7.40
C GLU A 390 6.12 9.45 7.82
N PHE A 391 5.28 10.40 7.42
CA PHE A 391 5.11 11.63 8.18
C PHE A 391 4.19 11.35 9.38
N GLY A 392 4.57 11.84 10.57
CA GLY A 392 3.77 11.68 11.79
C GLY A 392 3.66 10.25 12.34
N GLY A 393 4.40 9.29 11.78
CA GLY A 393 4.33 7.88 12.16
C GLY A 393 5.70 7.22 12.34
N GLY A 394 5.68 6.00 12.88
CA GLY A 394 6.88 5.23 13.20
C GLY A 394 7.23 4.13 12.20
N LYS A 395 6.36 3.85 11.21
CA LYS A 395 6.56 2.73 10.29
C LYS A 395 7.38 3.14 9.06
N ARG A 396 8.02 2.13 8.47
CA ARG A 396 8.76 2.25 7.21
C ARG A 396 7.96 1.62 6.08
N MET A 397 8.31 1.93 4.84
CA MET A 397 7.73 1.30 3.67
C MET A 397 8.76 1.08 2.58
N LEU A 398 8.57 0.03 1.78
CA LEU A 398 9.42 -0.21 0.62
C LEU A 398 8.89 0.63 -0.54
N LEU A 399 9.67 1.62 -0.97
CA LEU A 399 9.30 2.55 -2.05
C LEU A 399 9.59 1.94 -3.41
N ASP A 400 10.72 1.27 -3.55
CA ASP A 400 11.08 0.57 -4.78
C ASP A 400 12.05 -0.58 -4.48
N TYR A 401 11.99 -1.60 -5.33
CA TYR A 401 12.91 -2.73 -5.31
C TYR A 401 13.26 -3.12 -6.73
N ARG A 402 14.55 -3.23 -7.02
CA ARG A 402 15.04 -3.72 -8.31
C ARG A 402 16.17 -4.70 -8.08
N LYS A 403 16.19 -5.70 -8.96
CA LYS A 403 17.24 -6.70 -9.07
C LYS A 403 17.69 -6.74 -10.52
N ALA A 404 19.00 -6.78 -10.75
CA ALA A 404 19.56 -6.92 -12.08
C ALA A 404 20.86 -7.71 -12.03
N ASP A 405 21.04 -8.57 -13.02
CA ASP A 405 22.27 -9.32 -13.25
C ASP A 405 23.15 -8.55 -14.25
N PHE A 406 24.46 -8.58 -14.06
CA PHE A 406 25.42 -7.83 -14.87
C PHE A 406 26.82 -8.44 -14.81
N THR A 407 27.70 -8.03 -15.72
CA THR A 407 29.14 -8.33 -15.69
C THR A 407 29.90 -7.02 -15.85
N LEU A 408 31.04 -6.88 -15.17
CA LEU A 408 31.88 -5.70 -15.26
C LEU A 408 32.99 -5.97 -16.29
N THR A 409 32.89 -5.35 -17.45
CA THR A 409 33.79 -5.58 -18.57
C THR A 409 34.47 -4.30 -19.01
N LYS A 410 35.48 -4.41 -19.87
CA LYS A 410 36.15 -3.22 -20.41
C LYS A 410 35.20 -2.36 -21.25
N GLU A 411 34.25 -2.99 -21.94
CA GLU A 411 33.28 -2.33 -22.82
C GLU A 411 32.32 -1.41 -22.06
N ASN A 412 32.03 -1.71 -20.80
CA ASN A 412 31.17 -0.88 -19.94
C ASN A 412 31.95 -0.03 -18.93
N ASP A 413 33.25 0.20 -19.16
CA ASP A 413 34.14 0.92 -18.23
C ASP A 413 34.12 0.32 -16.82
N TYR A 414 33.92 -1.00 -16.73
CA TYR A 414 33.71 -1.75 -15.50
C TYR A 414 32.66 -1.10 -14.58
N ALA A 415 31.59 -0.57 -15.17
CA ALA A 415 30.49 0.05 -14.45
C ALA A 415 29.13 -0.44 -14.96
N PHE A 416 28.20 -0.63 -14.03
CA PHE A 416 26.82 -1.02 -14.32
C PHE A 416 25.86 -0.05 -13.65
N LYS A 417 24.84 0.42 -14.37
CA LYS A 417 23.83 1.35 -13.86
C LYS A 417 22.44 0.86 -14.22
N PHE A 418 21.53 0.88 -13.25
CA PHE A 418 20.12 0.55 -13.45
C PHE A 418 19.23 1.42 -12.57
N SER A 419 17.96 1.55 -12.97
CA SER A 419 17.01 2.48 -12.36
C SER A 419 15.63 1.86 -12.18
N GLY A 420 14.94 2.38 -11.18
CA GLY A 420 13.55 2.13 -10.88
C GLY A 420 12.56 2.78 -11.83
N LYS A 421 11.28 2.59 -11.53
CA LYS A 421 10.19 3.37 -12.13
C LYS A 421 9.90 4.56 -11.20
N PRO A 422 9.35 5.67 -11.70
CA PRO A 422 8.92 6.77 -10.84
C PRO A 422 7.90 6.29 -9.80
N VAL A 423 8.12 6.65 -8.54
CA VAL A 423 7.22 6.35 -7.41
C VAL A 423 6.76 7.67 -6.80
N GLN A 424 5.45 7.84 -6.63
CA GLN A 424 4.89 9.05 -6.04
C GLN A 424 4.88 8.96 -4.52
N LEU A 425 5.45 9.97 -3.87
CA LEU A 425 5.31 10.20 -2.44
C LEU A 425 4.38 11.40 -2.23
N ILE A 426 3.38 11.22 -1.37
CA ILE A 426 2.35 12.22 -1.07
C ILE A 426 2.53 12.69 0.37
N ASP A 427 2.39 13.99 0.59
CA ASP A 427 2.47 14.70 1.88
C ASP A 427 1.23 15.58 2.02
N TYR A 428 0.50 15.43 3.12
CA TYR A 428 -0.78 16.10 3.34
C TYR A 428 -1.02 16.36 4.82
N GLN A 429 -1.92 17.31 5.11
CA GLN A 429 -2.48 17.47 6.45
C GLN A 429 -3.74 16.64 6.60
N MET A 430 -3.90 16.07 7.78
CA MET A 430 -5.10 15.38 8.20
C MET A 430 -5.29 15.64 9.68
N ASN A 431 -6.38 16.31 10.04
CA ASN A 431 -6.75 16.55 11.43
C ASN A 431 -5.60 17.14 12.28
N GLY A 432 -4.98 18.21 11.78
CA GLY A 432 -3.83 18.87 12.45
C GLY A 432 -2.52 18.08 12.43
N GLU A 433 -2.49 16.89 11.81
CA GLU A 433 -1.29 16.08 11.65
C GLU A 433 -0.79 16.05 10.21
N ARG A 434 0.53 16.21 10.06
CA ARG A 434 1.18 15.96 8.77
C ARG A 434 1.33 14.45 8.57
N LYS A 435 0.68 13.93 7.54
CA LYS A 435 0.67 12.51 7.16
C LYS A 435 1.22 12.32 5.74
N GLY A 436 1.42 11.06 5.35
CA GLY A 436 1.95 10.70 4.04
C GLY A 436 3.32 10.01 4.11
N LYS A 437 4.09 10.08 3.02
CA LYS A 437 5.32 9.30 2.80
C LYS A 437 6.50 10.21 2.48
N LYS A 438 7.68 9.90 3.01
CA LYS A 438 8.95 10.55 2.68
C LYS A 438 10.05 9.54 2.44
N TYR A 439 10.98 9.85 1.55
CA TYR A 439 12.19 9.06 1.38
C TYR A 439 13.05 9.10 2.66
N ARG A 440 13.57 7.95 3.09
CA ARG A 440 14.41 7.83 4.29
C ARG A 440 15.83 7.35 3.98
N GLY A 441 15.99 6.36 3.11
CA GLY A 441 17.28 5.72 2.88
C GLY A 441 17.18 4.59 1.87
N PHE A 442 18.23 3.79 1.78
CA PHE A 442 18.32 2.69 0.82
C PHE A 442 19.14 1.52 1.37
N LEU A 443 19.13 0.41 0.66
CA LEU A 443 20.12 -0.65 0.78
C LEU A 443 20.44 -1.12 -0.64
N VAL A 444 21.72 -1.19 -0.99
CA VAL A 444 22.19 -1.88 -2.20
C VAL A 444 23.02 -3.07 -1.76
N VAL A 445 22.76 -4.24 -2.33
CA VAL A 445 23.52 -5.47 -2.09
C VAL A 445 24.03 -5.98 -3.42
N VAL A 446 25.33 -6.31 -3.50
CA VAL A 446 25.93 -6.97 -4.66
C VAL A 446 26.34 -8.37 -4.27
N LYS A 447 25.91 -9.33 -5.09
CA LYS A 447 26.22 -10.75 -4.95
C LYS A 447 27.05 -11.23 -6.12
N ASP A 448 27.85 -12.26 -5.87
CA ASP A 448 28.45 -13.04 -6.94
C ASP A 448 27.52 -14.14 -7.46
N SER A 449 27.98 -14.88 -8.47
CA SER A 449 27.24 -15.99 -9.08
C SER A 449 26.92 -17.17 -8.15
N ARG A 450 27.53 -17.25 -6.96
CA ARG A 450 27.19 -18.25 -5.93
C ARG A 450 26.00 -17.79 -5.08
N GLY A 451 25.62 -16.52 -5.17
CA GLY A 451 24.61 -15.89 -4.34
C GLY A 451 25.16 -15.24 -3.07
N GLU A 452 26.47 -15.32 -2.85
CA GLU A 452 27.16 -14.74 -1.70
C GLU A 452 27.22 -13.22 -1.83
N VAL A 453 26.92 -12.51 -0.74
CA VAL A 453 27.05 -11.04 -0.70
C VAL A 453 28.52 -10.68 -0.61
N ILE A 454 29.02 -9.99 -1.64
CA ILE A 454 30.42 -9.57 -1.71
C ILE A 454 30.63 -8.12 -1.24
N THR A 455 29.58 -7.28 -1.33
CA THR A 455 29.56 -5.93 -0.78
C THR A 455 28.13 -5.41 -0.68
N TYR A 456 27.92 -4.40 0.14
CA TYR A 456 26.66 -3.66 0.24
C TYR A 456 26.93 -2.20 0.63
N GLU A 457 25.95 -1.34 0.38
CA GLU A 457 25.99 0.07 0.78
C GLU A 457 24.65 0.46 1.37
N THR A 458 24.66 1.09 2.54
CA THR A 458 23.44 1.57 3.20
C THR A 458 23.71 2.65 4.25
N PRO A 459 22.85 3.66 4.39
CA PRO A 459 22.86 4.57 5.54
C PRO A 459 22.29 3.93 6.82
N SER A 460 21.80 2.68 6.80
CA SER A 460 21.24 2.01 7.98
C SER A 460 21.53 0.51 7.99
N GLU A 461 22.50 0.11 8.81
CA GLU A 461 22.88 -1.30 9.03
C GLU A 461 21.72 -2.22 9.42
N ASN A 462 20.70 -1.67 10.07
CA ASN A 462 19.49 -2.42 10.43
C ASN A 462 18.77 -3.01 9.20
N LEU A 463 18.84 -2.38 8.03
CA LEU A 463 18.27 -2.92 6.79
C LEU A 463 19.03 -4.17 6.33
N TYR A 464 20.37 -4.12 6.37
CA TYR A 464 21.21 -5.25 5.96
C TYR A 464 21.08 -6.42 6.94
N ARG A 465 21.09 -6.15 8.25
CA ARG A 465 20.88 -7.19 9.29
C ARG A 465 19.56 -7.94 9.15
N ASN A 466 18.54 -7.32 8.55
CA ASN A 466 17.22 -7.90 8.34
C ASN A 466 16.92 -8.13 6.84
N LEU A 467 17.95 -8.32 6.01
CA LEU A 467 17.83 -8.40 4.55
C LEU A 467 16.85 -9.49 4.09
N ASP A 468 16.82 -10.64 4.75
CA ASP A 468 15.92 -11.74 4.35
C ASP A 468 14.45 -11.43 4.64
N ASN A 469 14.16 -10.67 5.70
CA ASN A 469 12.82 -10.14 5.94
C ASN A 469 12.50 -9.05 4.92
N LEU A 470 13.43 -8.13 4.65
CA LEU A 470 13.25 -7.05 3.68
C LEU A 470 12.96 -7.59 2.26
N ARG A 471 13.57 -8.70 1.84
CA ARG A 471 13.28 -9.38 0.56
C ARG A 471 11.84 -9.90 0.45
N LYS A 472 11.18 -10.19 1.58
CA LYS A 472 9.77 -10.64 1.61
C LYS A 472 8.79 -9.46 1.53
N VAL A 473 9.25 -8.24 1.81
CA VAL A 473 8.44 -7.02 1.72
C VAL A 473 8.22 -6.65 0.26
N LYS A 474 6.96 -6.49 -0.16
CA LYS A 474 6.63 -6.00 -1.50
C LYS A 474 6.63 -4.48 -1.55
N VAL A 475 6.89 -3.93 -2.73
CA VAL A 475 6.81 -2.47 -2.97
C VAL A 475 5.43 -1.95 -2.55
N GLY A 476 5.41 -0.87 -1.78
CA GLY A 476 4.22 -0.27 -1.20
C GLY A 476 3.86 -0.78 0.20
N TRP A 477 4.36 -1.95 0.62
CA TRP A 477 4.09 -2.48 1.95
C TRP A 477 4.82 -1.71 3.04
N TYR A 478 4.15 -1.60 4.18
CA TYR A 478 4.71 -1.08 5.41
C TYR A 478 5.40 -2.19 6.19
N PHE A 479 6.43 -1.83 6.93
CA PHE A 479 7.19 -2.74 7.77
C PHE A 479 7.76 -2.06 9.02
N ASP A 480 8.06 -2.87 10.03
CA ASP A 480 8.60 -2.46 11.33
C ASP A 480 10.14 -2.37 11.34
N LYS A 481 10.76 -2.37 12.53
CA LYS A 481 12.23 -2.27 12.65
C LYS A 481 12.96 -3.58 12.30
N GLN A 482 12.22 -4.69 12.22
CA GLN A 482 12.69 -6.04 11.90
C GLN A 482 12.43 -6.38 10.41
N CYS A 483 11.94 -5.40 9.64
CA CYS A 483 11.51 -5.58 8.25
C CYS A 483 10.36 -6.59 8.08
N VAL A 484 9.54 -6.78 9.12
CA VAL A 484 8.32 -7.60 9.07
C VAL A 484 7.15 -6.71 8.63
N ARG A 485 6.29 -7.24 7.75
CA ARG A 485 5.12 -6.53 7.25
C ARG A 485 4.23 -6.09 8.41
N CYS A 486 3.78 -4.84 8.40
CA CYS A 486 2.86 -4.31 9.39
C CYS A 486 1.84 -3.36 8.77
N LEU A 487 0.84 -2.95 9.56
CA LEU A 487 -0.04 -1.85 9.20
C LEU A 487 0.67 -0.49 9.41
N PRO A 488 0.23 0.56 8.69
CA PRO A 488 0.72 1.93 8.86
C PRO A 488 0.34 2.49 10.24
N THR A 489 0.95 3.61 10.64
CA THR A 489 0.55 4.30 11.88
C THR A 489 -0.78 5.03 11.63
N PRO A 490 -1.86 4.70 12.36
CA PRO A 490 -3.14 5.40 12.22
C PRO A 490 -3.01 6.90 12.47
N PRO A 491 -3.87 7.74 11.87
CA PRO A 491 -3.94 9.16 12.20
C PRO A 491 -4.53 9.36 13.59
N LYS A 492 -4.31 10.54 14.16
CA LYS A 492 -5.09 10.95 15.31
C LYS A 492 -6.58 11.03 14.96
N PRO A 493 -7.42 10.54 15.86
CA PRO A 493 -8.77 11.01 16.03
C PRO A 493 -9.19 12.44 15.66
N PHE A 494 -10.29 12.62 14.94
CA PHE A 494 -10.92 13.94 14.87
C PHE A 494 -11.51 14.32 16.24
N ASP A 495 -11.00 15.42 16.82
CA ASP A 495 -11.38 15.88 18.17
C ASP A 495 -12.65 16.75 18.18
N ALA A 496 -12.96 17.40 17.06
CA ALA A 496 -14.12 18.25 16.89
C ALA A 496 -14.99 17.72 15.74
N VAL A 497 -15.99 16.92 16.08
CA VAL A 497 -17.13 16.74 15.20
C VAL A 497 -18.01 17.96 15.38
N GLY A 498 -18.33 18.68 14.30
CA GLY A 498 -19.17 19.87 14.39
C GLY A 498 -20.39 19.61 15.26
N ASN A 499 -20.44 20.25 16.43
CA ASN A 499 -21.66 20.33 17.23
C ASN A 499 -22.55 21.34 16.52
N ASN A 500 -23.28 20.90 15.50
CA ASN A 500 -24.39 21.65 14.96
C ASN A 500 -25.67 20.85 15.19
#